data_AF-A0A9X2J3D1-F1
#
_entry.id   AF-A0A9X2J3D1-F1
#
_cell.length_a   1.000
_cell.length_b   1.000
_cell.length_c   1.000
_cell.angle_alpha   90.00
_cell.angle_beta   90.00
_cell.angle_gamma   90.00
#
_symmetry.space_group_name_H-M   'P 1'
#
loop_
_entity.id
_entity.type
_entity.pdbx_description
1 polymer ?
#
loop_
_entity_poly.entity_id
_entity_poly.type
_entity_poly.pdbx_seq_one_letter_code
_entity_poly.pdbx_strand_id
1 'polypeptide(L)'
;MIVTRFAPSPTGLLHLGHAYSLAQGARAARDGQLKLRIDDLDPGRCRPEFVDGIMEDMDWLGVRFDGDVMVESQRVDAYEDALDSLRQRGLLYACFCTRKDIVAALNAPHGDPGAHYPGTCRGLPDHPVRREAEPHSWRLDGKKALEMAGGLPSWRDHDGTNHRGREEDIGDAILARKDAPAAYHLACVLDDAAQGVNLVTRSADLEGSTTIQRLLQILLDLPEPSYLHHRLVVDAGTGKRLSKRDEAPTLKAMRDKGVDGPALLEGLMDERLPLGFALADPT
;
A
#
# COMPACT_ATOMS: atom_id res chain seq x y z
N MET A 1 7.14 21.07 -7.83
CA MET A 1 5.95 20.53 -8.52
C MET A 1 5.55 19.24 -7.83
N ILE A 2 4.26 19.03 -7.56
CA ILE A 2 3.76 17.80 -6.92
C ILE A 2 3.74 16.65 -7.93
N VAL A 3 4.19 15.47 -7.52
CA VAL A 3 4.03 14.22 -8.24
C VAL A 3 3.41 13.22 -7.27
N THR A 4 2.20 12.76 -7.59
CA THR A 4 1.48 11.72 -6.85
C THR A 4 1.08 10.59 -7.80
N ARG A 5 0.47 9.53 -7.26
CA ARG A 5 -0.03 8.39 -8.01
C ARG A 5 -1.36 7.86 -7.50
N PHE A 6 -2.19 7.40 -8.43
CA PHE A 6 -3.26 6.45 -8.15
C PHE A 6 -2.73 5.04 -8.38
N ALA A 7 -2.80 4.20 -7.34
CA ALA A 7 -2.20 2.86 -7.33
C ALA A 7 -3.24 1.77 -6.95
N PRO A 8 -4.26 1.50 -7.79
CA PRO A 8 -5.25 0.47 -7.50
C PRO A 8 -4.72 -0.95 -7.76
N SER A 9 -5.09 -1.89 -6.89
CA SER A 9 -4.92 -3.32 -7.17
C SER A 9 -6.12 -3.85 -7.98
N PRO A 10 -5.90 -4.54 -9.12
CA PRO A 10 -6.96 -5.01 -10.01
C PRO A 10 -7.62 -6.31 -9.50
N THR A 11 -8.14 -6.28 -8.28
CA THR A 11 -8.71 -7.44 -7.55
C THR A 11 -10.25 -7.40 -7.46
N GLY A 12 -10.88 -6.59 -8.30
CA GLY A 12 -12.32 -6.29 -8.28
C GLY A 12 -12.59 -4.86 -8.77
N LEU A 13 -13.82 -4.59 -9.19
CA LEU A 13 -14.26 -3.27 -9.65
C LEU A 13 -14.02 -2.18 -8.59
N LEU A 14 -13.78 -0.96 -9.06
CA LEU A 14 -13.64 0.20 -8.19
C LEU A 14 -14.99 0.58 -7.57
N HIS A 15 -14.91 1.28 -6.44
CA HIS A 15 -16.06 1.79 -5.68
C HIS A 15 -15.78 3.25 -5.28
N LEU A 16 -16.76 3.90 -4.66
CA LEU A 16 -16.66 5.32 -4.31
C LEU A 16 -15.40 5.71 -3.50
N GLY A 17 -14.96 4.88 -2.55
CA GLY A 17 -13.69 5.11 -1.86
C GLY A 17 -12.45 5.18 -2.77
N HIS A 18 -12.42 4.43 -3.88
CA HIS A 18 -11.34 4.53 -4.88
C HIS A 18 -11.46 5.83 -5.69
N ALA A 19 -12.68 6.20 -6.11
CA ALA A 19 -12.91 7.49 -6.78
C ALA A 19 -12.52 8.66 -5.88
N TYR A 20 -12.79 8.58 -4.57
CA TYR A 20 -12.38 9.59 -3.61
C TYR A 20 -10.85 9.66 -3.50
N SER A 21 -10.16 8.52 -3.42
CA SER A 21 -8.69 8.49 -3.42
C SER A 21 -8.10 9.10 -4.69
N LEU A 22 -8.67 8.77 -5.86
CA LEU A 22 -8.30 9.38 -7.14
C LEU A 22 -8.56 10.88 -7.16
N ALA A 23 -9.69 11.35 -6.64
CA ALA A 23 -10.04 12.77 -6.55
C ALA A 23 -9.04 13.54 -5.68
N GLN A 24 -8.65 13.01 -4.51
CA GLN A 24 -7.65 13.65 -3.65
C GLN A 24 -6.28 13.71 -4.32
N GLY A 25 -5.88 12.65 -5.03
CA GLY A 25 -4.66 12.63 -5.86
C GLY A 25 -4.69 13.68 -6.96
N ALA A 26 -5.76 13.70 -7.77
CA ALA A 26 -5.94 14.67 -8.85
C ALA A 26 -6.02 16.12 -8.34
N ARG A 27 -6.66 16.36 -7.19
CA ARG A 27 -6.71 17.67 -6.54
C ARG A 27 -5.32 18.15 -6.13
N ALA A 28 -4.53 17.27 -5.51
CA ALA A 28 -3.17 17.59 -5.09
C ALA A 28 -2.23 17.80 -6.29
N ALA A 29 -2.47 17.10 -7.40
CA ALA A 29 -1.72 17.19 -8.64
C ALA A 29 -2.25 18.25 -9.63
N ARG A 30 -3.13 19.17 -9.22
CA ARG A 30 -3.74 20.18 -10.12
C ARG A 30 -2.70 20.94 -10.96
N ASP A 31 -1.59 21.33 -10.33
CA ASP A 31 -0.44 21.99 -10.96
C ASP A 31 0.80 21.08 -10.99
N GLY A 32 0.57 19.77 -10.99
CA GLY A 32 1.56 18.72 -10.83
C GLY A 32 1.37 17.56 -11.81
N GLN A 33 1.76 16.37 -11.37
CA GLN A 33 1.58 15.14 -12.13
C GLN A 33 0.85 14.09 -11.32
N LEU A 34 -0.12 13.43 -11.95
CA LEU A 34 -0.81 12.26 -11.42
C LEU A 34 -0.35 11.04 -12.20
N LYS A 35 0.37 10.12 -11.57
CA LYS A 35 0.78 8.85 -12.17
C LYS A 35 -0.28 7.77 -11.97
N LEU A 36 -0.26 6.75 -12.83
CA LEU A 36 -1.02 5.51 -12.64
C LEU A 36 -0.05 4.34 -12.41
N ARG A 37 -0.34 3.53 -11.39
CA ARG A 37 0.33 2.26 -11.13
C ARG A 37 -0.70 1.15 -10.91
N ILE A 38 -0.49 0.01 -11.55
CA ILE A 38 -1.32 -1.19 -11.35
C ILE A 38 -0.60 -2.10 -10.37
N ASP A 39 -1.14 -2.19 -9.16
CA ASP A 39 -0.56 -2.96 -8.05
C ASP A 39 -1.03 -4.44 -8.12
N ASP A 40 -0.47 -5.21 -9.06
CA ASP A 40 -0.92 -6.56 -9.45
C ASP A 40 -0.10 -7.73 -8.87
N LEU A 41 0.63 -7.50 -7.76
CA LEU A 41 1.45 -8.52 -7.07
C LEU A 41 0.65 -9.61 -6.32
N ASP A 42 -0.64 -9.76 -6.61
CA ASP A 42 -1.47 -10.87 -6.15
C ASP A 42 -2.12 -11.60 -7.33
N PRO A 43 -1.40 -12.51 -7.99
CA PRO A 43 -1.88 -13.17 -9.20
C PRO A 43 -3.15 -14.00 -8.96
N GLY A 44 -3.36 -14.48 -7.73
CA GLY A 44 -4.55 -15.24 -7.37
C GLY A 44 -5.82 -14.38 -7.42
N ARG A 45 -5.71 -13.09 -7.11
CA ARG A 45 -6.83 -12.14 -7.07
C ARG A 45 -6.89 -11.18 -8.25
N CYS A 46 -5.79 -10.93 -8.94
CA CYS A 46 -5.71 -9.98 -10.04
C CYS A 46 -6.32 -10.55 -11.32
N ARG A 47 -7.07 -9.74 -12.07
CA ARG A 47 -7.65 -10.15 -13.35
C ARG A 47 -7.58 -9.02 -14.40
N PRO A 48 -7.32 -9.33 -15.68
CA PRO A 48 -7.26 -8.33 -16.75
C PRO A 48 -8.53 -7.47 -16.85
N GLU A 49 -9.72 -8.06 -16.67
CA GLU A 49 -10.98 -7.32 -16.74
C GLU A 49 -11.10 -6.21 -15.68
N PHE A 50 -10.40 -6.33 -14.55
CA PHE A 50 -10.36 -5.28 -13.54
C PHE A 50 -9.37 -4.17 -13.88
N VAL A 51 -8.32 -4.46 -14.66
CA VAL A 51 -7.44 -3.43 -15.23
C VAL A 51 -8.24 -2.61 -16.25
N ASP A 52 -8.95 -3.27 -17.16
CA ASP A 52 -9.83 -2.60 -18.14
C ASP A 52 -10.89 -1.74 -17.44
N GLY A 53 -11.51 -2.27 -16.38
CA GLY A 53 -12.49 -1.55 -15.57
C GLY A 53 -11.91 -0.32 -14.87
N ILE A 54 -10.66 -0.38 -14.38
CA ILE A 54 -9.96 0.78 -13.80
C ILE A 54 -9.81 1.88 -14.86
N MET A 55 -9.38 1.53 -16.07
CA MET A 55 -9.19 2.49 -17.17
C MET A 55 -10.53 3.12 -17.59
N GLU A 56 -11.58 2.31 -17.76
CA GLU A 56 -12.92 2.77 -18.10
C GLU A 56 -13.51 3.69 -17.01
N ASP A 57 -13.31 3.35 -15.74
CA ASP A 57 -13.77 4.18 -14.62
C ASP A 57 -13.02 5.52 -14.56
N MET A 58 -11.71 5.54 -14.81
CA MET A 58 -10.93 6.79 -14.87
C MET A 58 -11.36 7.68 -16.04
N ASP A 59 -11.57 7.09 -17.23
CA ASP A 59 -12.08 7.80 -18.40
C ASP A 59 -13.48 8.36 -18.15
N TRP A 60 -14.37 7.57 -17.56
CA TRP A 60 -15.72 8.02 -17.20
C TRP A 60 -15.70 9.16 -16.18
N LEU A 61 -14.79 9.14 -15.20
CA LEU A 61 -14.62 10.24 -14.24
C LEU A 61 -13.97 11.49 -14.87
N GLY A 62 -13.46 11.39 -16.10
CA GLY A 62 -12.78 12.50 -16.78
C GLY A 62 -11.35 12.74 -16.26
N VAL A 63 -10.72 11.76 -15.63
CA VAL A 63 -9.35 11.88 -15.11
C VAL A 63 -8.34 11.42 -16.15
N ARG A 64 -7.21 12.13 -16.22
CA ARG A 64 -6.03 11.74 -17.00
C ARG A 64 -4.84 11.57 -16.06
N PHE A 65 -3.92 10.70 -16.43
CA PHE A 65 -2.65 10.50 -15.74
C PHE A 65 -1.49 10.81 -16.68
N ASP A 66 -0.33 11.10 -16.12
CA ASP A 66 0.85 11.59 -16.80
C ASP A 66 1.90 10.50 -17.04
N GLY A 67 2.25 10.28 -18.30
CA GLY A 67 3.26 9.30 -18.70
C GLY A 67 2.73 7.87 -18.76
N ASP A 68 3.65 6.90 -18.76
CA ASP A 68 3.30 5.49 -18.92
C ASP A 68 2.70 4.90 -17.64
N VAL A 69 1.80 3.93 -17.82
CA VAL A 69 1.26 3.11 -16.73
C VAL A 69 2.37 2.20 -16.22
N MET A 70 2.65 2.28 -14.92
CA MET A 70 3.51 1.30 -14.27
C MET A 70 2.72 0.06 -13.87
N VAL A 71 3.28 -1.13 -14.06
CA VAL A 71 2.69 -2.41 -13.65
C VAL A 71 3.68 -3.13 -12.74
N GLU A 72 3.30 -3.40 -11.49
CA GLU A 72 4.23 -3.96 -10.48
C GLU A 72 4.77 -5.34 -10.88
N SER A 73 3.95 -6.20 -11.51
CA SER A 73 4.39 -7.52 -11.98
C SER A 73 5.49 -7.49 -13.03
N GLN A 74 5.74 -6.35 -13.66
CA GLN A 74 6.83 -6.15 -14.63
C GLN A 74 8.12 -5.63 -14.00
N ARG A 75 8.16 -5.46 -12.67
CA ARG A 75 9.26 -4.82 -11.93
C ARG A 75 10.04 -5.78 -11.03
N VAL A 76 9.97 -7.06 -11.35
CA VAL A 76 10.59 -8.15 -10.58
C VAL A 76 12.06 -7.87 -10.29
N ASP A 77 12.85 -7.53 -11.30
CA ASP A 77 14.30 -7.28 -11.16
C ASP A 77 14.59 -6.18 -10.12
N ALA A 78 13.83 -5.09 -10.11
CA ALA A 78 14.01 -4.00 -9.15
C ALA A 78 13.75 -4.44 -7.71
N TYR A 79 12.79 -5.35 -7.52
CA TYR A 79 12.48 -5.91 -6.21
C TYR A 79 13.54 -6.91 -5.76
N GLU A 80 14.01 -7.77 -6.66
CA GLU A 80 15.08 -8.75 -6.39
C GLU A 80 16.38 -8.05 -6.01
N ASP A 81 16.79 -7.02 -6.74
CA ASP A 81 17.98 -6.20 -6.44
C ASP A 81 17.92 -5.58 -5.03
N ALA A 82 16.75 -5.03 -4.66
CA ALA A 82 16.55 -4.44 -3.35
C ALA A 82 16.59 -5.49 -2.23
N LEU A 83 15.95 -6.64 -2.44
CA LEU A 83 15.98 -7.76 -1.50
C LEU A 83 17.41 -8.28 -1.31
N ASP A 84 18.17 -8.42 -2.39
CA ASP A 84 19.54 -8.88 -2.33
C ASP A 84 20.45 -7.89 -1.61
N SER A 85 20.29 -6.59 -1.84
CA SER A 85 20.99 -5.54 -1.07
C SER A 85 20.71 -5.64 0.43
N LEU A 86 19.43 -5.77 0.82
CA LEU A 86 19.05 -5.90 2.23
C LEU A 86 19.56 -7.22 2.84
N ARG A 87 19.56 -8.31 2.06
CA ARG A 87 20.06 -9.64 2.47
C ARG A 87 21.57 -9.63 2.70
N GLN A 88 22.34 -9.04 1.79
CA GLN A 88 23.80 -8.91 1.92
C GLN A 88 24.19 -8.11 3.17
N ARG A 89 23.34 -7.17 3.58
CA ARG A 89 23.49 -6.38 4.83
C ARG A 89 22.99 -7.10 6.08
N GLY A 90 22.52 -8.35 5.95
CA GLY A 90 22.05 -9.17 7.07
C GLY A 90 20.74 -8.68 7.70
N LEU A 91 19.96 -7.88 6.95
CA LEU A 91 18.69 -7.31 7.39
C LEU A 91 17.49 -8.20 7.09
N LEU A 92 17.65 -9.21 6.22
CA LEU A 92 16.58 -10.14 5.87
C LEU A 92 16.86 -11.53 6.40
N TYR A 93 15.79 -12.27 6.70
CA TYR A 93 15.84 -13.70 6.96
C TYR A 93 14.66 -14.41 6.28
N ALA A 94 14.88 -15.66 5.88
CA ALA A 94 13.85 -16.50 5.30
C ALA A 94 12.93 -17.05 6.40
N CYS A 95 11.62 -16.86 6.21
CA CYS A 95 10.58 -17.35 7.10
C CYS A 95 9.77 -18.44 6.41
N PHE A 96 9.71 -19.62 7.05
CA PHE A 96 8.97 -20.79 6.56
C PHE A 96 7.64 -20.99 7.32
N CYS A 97 7.32 -20.12 8.27
CA CYS A 97 6.10 -20.23 9.06
C CYS A 97 4.86 -20.05 8.18
N THR A 98 3.91 -20.97 8.31
CA THR A 98 2.57 -20.77 7.76
C THR A 98 1.76 -19.83 8.65
N ARG A 99 0.64 -19.31 8.13
CA ARG A 99 -0.30 -18.51 8.94
C ARG A 99 -0.80 -19.29 10.15
N LYS A 100 -1.00 -20.61 10.01
CA LYS A 100 -1.41 -21.47 11.12
C LYS A 100 -0.34 -21.54 12.20
N ASP A 101 0.93 -21.66 11.81
CA ASP A 101 2.05 -21.70 12.75
C ASP A 101 2.17 -20.38 13.53
N ILE A 102 2.03 -19.24 12.84
CA ILE A 102 2.07 -17.91 13.45
C ILE A 102 0.94 -17.76 14.49
N VAL A 103 -0.30 -18.08 14.10
CA VAL A 103 -1.45 -17.98 15.02
C VAL A 103 -1.29 -18.92 16.22
N ALA A 104 -0.81 -20.13 16.01
CA ALA A 104 -0.57 -21.08 17.10
C ALA A 104 0.50 -20.57 18.09
N ALA A 105 1.59 -19.98 17.58
CA ALA A 105 2.66 -19.43 18.40
C ALA A 105 2.23 -18.18 19.19
N LEU A 106 1.45 -17.28 18.59
CA LEU A 106 0.93 -16.08 19.28
C LEU A 106 -0.05 -16.42 20.40
N ASN A 107 -0.79 -17.53 20.29
CA ASN A 107 -1.74 -18.00 21.30
C ASN A 107 -1.12 -18.91 22.37
N ALA A 108 0.19 -19.20 22.32
CA ALA A 108 0.86 -20.02 23.31
C ALA A 108 0.97 -19.29 24.68
N PRO A 109 1.15 -20.00 25.82
CA PRO A 109 1.25 -19.38 27.15
C PRO A 109 2.36 -18.33 27.32
N HIS A 110 3.31 -18.27 26.39
CA HIS A 110 4.39 -17.29 26.32
C HIS A 110 4.37 -16.48 25.01
N GLY A 111 3.31 -16.59 24.21
CA GLY A 111 3.10 -15.77 23.03
C GLY A 111 2.69 -14.36 23.42
N ASP A 112 3.03 -13.38 22.57
CA ASP A 112 2.55 -12.01 22.69
C ASP A 112 1.35 -11.82 21.74
N PRO A 113 0.10 -11.79 22.26
CA PRO A 113 -1.09 -11.68 21.41
C PRO A 113 -1.17 -10.35 20.64
N GLY A 114 -0.39 -9.33 21.03
CA GLY A 114 -0.30 -8.04 20.36
C GLY A 114 0.75 -8.00 19.24
N ALA A 115 1.66 -8.97 19.18
CA ALA A 115 2.70 -9.01 18.16
C ALA A 115 2.20 -9.54 16.81
N HIS A 116 2.62 -8.91 15.72
CA HIS A 116 2.28 -9.37 14.37
C HIS A 116 3.03 -10.64 13.93
N TYR A 117 4.22 -10.90 14.48
CA TYR A 117 5.01 -12.10 14.23
C TYR A 117 5.87 -12.47 15.45
N PRO A 118 5.85 -13.74 15.91
CA PRO A 118 6.54 -14.17 17.13
C PRO A 118 8.08 -14.34 16.98
N GLY A 119 8.66 -14.05 15.82
CA GLY A 119 10.10 -14.18 15.61
C GLY A 119 10.61 -15.61 15.45
N THR A 120 9.75 -16.60 15.19
CA THR A 120 10.11 -18.04 15.19
C THR A 120 11.28 -18.39 14.26
N CYS A 121 11.37 -17.76 13.09
CA CYS A 121 12.47 -17.96 12.15
C CYS A 121 13.60 -16.92 12.31
N ARG A 122 13.43 -15.91 13.19
CA ARG A 122 14.43 -14.87 13.39
C ARG A 122 15.68 -15.47 14.04
N GLY A 123 16.85 -15.18 13.46
CA GLY A 123 18.13 -15.68 13.97
C GLY A 123 18.45 -17.13 13.61
N LEU A 124 17.58 -17.84 12.88
CA LEU A 124 17.96 -19.12 12.29
C LEU A 124 19.03 -18.90 11.19
N PRO A 125 20.02 -19.80 11.07
CA PRO A 125 20.98 -19.74 9.96
C PRO A 125 20.28 -19.81 8.60
N ASP A 126 20.79 -19.07 7.61
CA ASP A 126 20.33 -19.23 6.22
C ASP A 126 20.66 -20.64 5.73
N HIS A 127 19.68 -21.27 5.08
CA HIS A 127 19.78 -22.64 4.59
C HIS A 127 19.34 -22.70 3.12
N PRO A 128 20.25 -22.44 2.17
CA PRO A 128 19.93 -22.32 0.74
C PRO A 128 19.15 -23.52 0.18
N VAL A 129 19.58 -24.74 0.51
CA VAL A 129 18.90 -25.98 0.09
C VAL A 129 17.45 -26.03 0.57
N ARG A 130 17.16 -25.47 1.74
CA ARG A 130 15.79 -25.44 2.28
C ARG A 130 14.96 -24.36 1.60
N ARG A 131 15.56 -23.20 1.32
CA ARG A 131 14.89 -22.12 0.57
C ARG A 131 14.49 -22.56 -0.84
N GLU A 132 15.31 -23.40 -1.48
CA GLU A 132 15.00 -23.99 -2.78
C GLU A 132 13.92 -25.08 -2.70
N ALA A 133 13.90 -25.87 -1.62
CA ALA A 133 12.97 -26.98 -1.45
C ALA A 133 11.60 -26.58 -0.86
N GLU A 134 11.55 -25.53 -0.04
CA GLU A 134 10.37 -25.12 0.72
C GLU A 134 9.95 -23.67 0.40
N PRO A 135 8.64 -23.41 0.22
CA PRO A 135 8.14 -22.05 0.08
C PRO A 135 8.45 -21.21 1.32
N HIS A 136 9.02 -20.02 1.12
CA HIS A 136 9.39 -19.10 2.20
C HIS A 136 9.03 -17.66 1.84
N SER A 137 8.96 -16.81 2.87
CA SER A 137 8.85 -15.35 2.70
C SER A 137 10.12 -14.68 3.19
N TRP A 138 10.50 -13.57 2.59
CA TRP A 138 11.56 -12.71 3.11
C TRP A 138 10.97 -11.74 4.13
N ARG A 139 11.48 -11.79 5.36
CA ARG A 139 11.11 -10.86 6.42
C ARG A 139 12.27 -9.94 6.74
N LEU A 140 11.94 -8.69 7.05
CA LEU A 140 12.86 -7.75 7.66
C LEU A 140 13.14 -8.17 9.11
N ASP A 141 14.40 -8.14 9.53
CA ASP A 141 14.79 -8.12 10.94
C ASP A 141 14.63 -6.68 11.44
N GLY A 142 13.45 -6.37 12.01
CA GLY A 142 13.09 -4.99 12.37
C GLY A 142 14.04 -4.34 13.36
N LYS A 143 14.64 -5.14 14.26
CA LYS A 143 15.61 -4.66 15.24
C LYS A 143 16.90 -4.21 14.56
N LYS A 144 17.50 -5.06 13.72
CA LYS A 144 18.72 -4.70 12.97
C LYS A 144 18.48 -3.55 12.01
N ALA A 145 17.29 -3.51 11.40
CA ALA A 145 16.87 -2.45 10.52
C ALA A 145 16.86 -1.09 11.23
N LEU A 146 16.28 -1.02 12.44
CA LEU A 146 16.27 0.19 13.27
C LEU A 146 17.68 0.61 13.71
N GLU A 147 18.49 -0.34 14.16
CA GLU A 147 19.88 -0.08 14.56
C GLU A 147 20.67 0.50 13.38
N MET A 148 20.51 -0.06 12.18
CA MET A 148 21.19 0.39 10.97
C MET A 148 20.68 1.75 10.46
N ALA A 149 19.39 2.04 10.62
CA ALA A 149 18.80 3.32 10.24
C ALA A 149 19.12 4.46 11.22
N GLY A 150 19.74 4.16 12.37
CA GLY A 150 20.01 5.16 13.40
C GLY A 150 18.80 5.51 14.27
N GLY A 151 17.77 4.67 14.28
CA GLY A 151 16.57 4.81 15.11
C GLY A 151 15.27 4.90 14.32
N LEU A 152 14.22 5.35 15.01
CA LEU A 152 12.87 5.46 14.45
C LEU A 152 12.79 6.53 13.36
N PRO A 153 12.20 6.22 12.19
CA PRO A 153 12.02 7.19 11.13
C PRO A 153 11.03 8.28 11.52
N SER A 154 11.14 9.43 10.87
CA SER A 154 10.14 10.50 10.87
C SER A 154 9.62 10.76 9.46
N TRP A 155 8.48 11.43 9.37
CA TRP A 155 7.94 11.95 8.12
C TRP A 155 7.12 13.21 8.36
N ARG A 156 6.73 13.84 7.26
CA ARG A 156 5.89 15.03 7.25
C ARG A 156 4.66 14.80 6.38
N ASP A 157 3.50 15.18 6.91
CA ASP A 157 2.29 15.28 6.11
C ASP A 157 2.31 16.55 5.25
N HIS A 158 1.49 16.57 4.21
CA HIS A 158 1.44 17.66 3.26
C HIS A 158 1.03 19.00 3.89
N ASP A 159 0.28 18.96 4.99
CA ASP A 159 -0.12 20.14 5.77
C ASP A 159 1.00 20.67 6.69
N GLY A 160 2.15 20.01 6.73
CA GLY A 160 3.32 20.38 7.52
C GLY A 160 3.44 19.67 8.87
N THR A 161 2.44 18.86 9.26
CA THR A 161 2.46 18.06 10.50
C THR A 161 3.63 17.08 10.47
N ASN A 162 4.38 17.00 11.58
CA ASN A 162 5.52 16.09 11.70
C ASN A 162 5.14 14.91 12.57
N HIS A 163 5.56 13.74 12.12
CA HIS A 163 5.31 12.48 12.78
C HIS A 163 6.60 11.74 13.04
N ARG A 164 6.56 10.85 14.04
CA ARG A 164 7.65 9.93 14.35
C ARG A 164 7.08 8.53 14.45
N GLY A 165 7.78 7.58 13.83
CA GLY A 165 7.36 6.19 13.82
C GLY A 165 7.40 5.56 15.20
N ARG A 166 6.73 4.41 15.34
CA ARG A 166 6.71 3.58 16.54
C ARG A 166 7.34 2.22 16.27
N GLU A 167 8.03 1.65 17.24
CA GLU A 167 8.70 0.34 17.08
C GLU A 167 7.70 -0.78 16.76
N GLU A 168 6.51 -0.71 17.36
CA GLU A 168 5.41 -1.66 17.13
C GLU A 168 4.92 -1.71 15.67
N ASP A 169 5.04 -0.60 14.92
CA ASP A 169 4.61 -0.51 13.52
C ASP A 169 5.63 -1.14 12.53
N ILE A 170 6.83 -1.51 13.00
CA ILE A 170 7.89 -2.07 12.15
C ILE A 170 7.80 -3.59 12.15
N GLY A 171 7.85 -4.19 13.35
CA GLY A 171 7.88 -5.64 13.53
C GLY A 171 8.89 -6.34 12.62
N ASP A 172 8.56 -7.57 12.20
CA ASP A 172 9.28 -8.26 11.12
C ASP A 172 8.41 -8.34 9.88
N ALA A 173 8.23 -7.17 9.25
CA ALA A 173 7.44 -7.02 8.05
C ALA A 173 7.89 -8.01 6.96
N ILE A 174 6.92 -8.59 6.25
CA ILE A 174 7.19 -9.36 5.04
C ILE A 174 7.53 -8.38 3.92
N LEU A 175 8.69 -8.55 3.30
CA LEU A 175 9.13 -7.76 2.14
C LEU A 175 8.97 -8.49 0.81
N ALA A 176 8.91 -9.82 0.84
CA ALA A 176 8.52 -10.64 -0.31
C ALA A 176 7.81 -11.91 0.17
N ARG A 177 6.82 -12.36 -0.60
CA ARG A 177 6.01 -13.53 -0.26
C ARG A 177 6.53 -14.74 -1.02
N LYS A 178 6.11 -15.93 -0.60
CA LYS A 178 6.42 -17.16 -1.35
C LYS A 178 5.80 -17.20 -2.75
N ASP A 179 4.72 -16.46 -2.95
CA ASP A 179 3.89 -16.43 -4.15
C ASP A 179 3.94 -15.10 -4.89
N ALA A 180 4.79 -14.17 -4.46
CA ALA A 180 4.97 -12.86 -5.08
C ALA A 180 6.38 -12.31 -4.84
N PRO A 181 7.03 -11.73 -5.87
CA PRO A 181 8.43 -11.28 -5.81
C PRO A 181 8.64 -10.15 -4.79
N ALA A 182 7.60 -9.38 -4.47
CA ALA A 182 7.60 -8.38 -3.42
C ALA A 182 6.28 -8.39 -2.66
N ALA A 183 6.32 -7.80 -1.46
CA ALA A 183 5.14 -7.43 -0.69
C ALA A 183 4.94 -5.92 -0.70
N TYR A 184 3.74 -5.49 -0.32
CA TYR A 184 3.28 -4.10 -0.41
C TYR A 184 4.29 -3.06 0.08
N HIS A 185 4.93 -3.26 1.24
CA HIS A 185 5.85 -2.25 1.78
C HIS A 185 7.07 -2.02 0.89
N LEU A 186 7.67 -3.08 0.33
CA LEU A 186 8.85 -2.96 -0.52
C LEU A 186 8.50 -2.42 -1.91
N ALA A 187 7.47 -2.99 -2.55
CA ALA A 187 7.04 -2.57 -3.88
C ALA A 187 6.65 -1.09 -3.89
N CYS A 188 5.81 -0.67 -2.92
CA CYS A 188 5.30 0.69 -2.83
C CYS A 188 6.43 1.73 -2.73
N VAL A 189 7.47 1.50 -1.90
CA VAL A 189 8.54 2.49 -1.73
C VAL A 189 9.48 2.57 -2.93
N LEU A 190 9.80 1.42 -3.54
CA LEU A 190 10.65 1.37 -4.72
C LEU A 190 9.96 2.02 -5.92
N ASP A 191 8.65 1.81 -6.04
CA ASP A 191 7.89 2.26 -7.19
C ASP A 191 7.47 3.72 -7.07
N ASP A 192 7.16 4.18 -5.86
CA ASP A 192 7.02 5.61 -5.59
C ASP A 192 8.33 6.36 -5.93
N ALA A 193 9.49 5.82 -5.53
CA ALA A 193 10.78 6.40 -5.89
C ALA A 193 11.04 6.39 -7.41
N ALA A 194 10.76 5.27 -8.08
CA ALA A 194 10.97 5.14 -9.52
C ALA A 194 10.03 6.03 -10.36
N GLN A 195 8.81 6.28 -9.89
CA GLN A 195 7.87 7.22 -10.52
C GLN A 195 8.12 8.69 -10.14
N GLY A 196 9.09 8.96 -9.26
CA GLY A 196 9.39 10.30 -8.77
C GLY A 196 8.29 10.89 -7.89
N VAL A 197 7.49 10.04 -7.23
CA VAL A 197 6.42 10.45 -6.33
C VAL A 197 7.01 11.18 -5.13
N ASN A 198 6.58 12.42 -4.93
CA ASN A 198 6.99 13.27 -3.80
C ASN A 198 5.83 13.62 -2.85
N LEU A 199 4.60 13.25 -3.21
CA LEU A 199 3.44 13.28 -2.35
C LEU A 199 2.68 11.96 -2.48
N VAL A 200 2.68 11.15 -1.42
CA VAL A 200 1.88 9.91 -1.36
C VAL A 200 0.48 10.25 -0.88
N THR A 201 -0.49 10.28 -1.80
CA THR A 201 -1.91 10.42 -1.47
C THR A 201 -2.55 9.04 -1.31
N ARG A 202 -3.07 8.73 -0.11
CA ARG A 202 -3.74 7.46 0.18
C ARG A 202 -4.72 7.59 1.34
N SER A 203 -5.51 6.54 1.55
CA SER A 203 -6.47 6.49 2.64
C SER A 203 -5.79 6.36 4.01
N ALA A 204 -6.38 6.96 5.05
CA ALA A 204 -5.83 7.01 6.41
C ALA A 204 -5.69 5.63 7.09
N ASP A 205 -6.42 4.61 6.65
CA ASP A 205 -6.22 3.24 7.11
C ASP A 205 -4.85 2.65 6.75
N LEU A 206 -4.13 3.27 5.82
CA LEU A 206 -2.77 2.88 5.45
C LEU A 206 -1.69 3.69 6.19
N GLU A 207 -2.07 4.61 7.08
CA GLU A 207 -1.12 5.43 7.84
C GLU A 207 -0.15 4.58 8.67
N GLY A 208 -0.63 3.50 9.29
CA GLY A 208 0.23 2.57 10.05
C GLY A 208 1.34 1.90 9.22
N SER A 209 1.23 1.90 7.88
CA SER A 209 2.30 1.42 7.01
C SER A 209 3.44 2.44 6.80
N THR A 210 3.26 3.69 7.21
CA THR A 210 4.21 4.77 6.94
C THR A 210 5.53 4.56 7.67
N THR A 211 5.50 4.08 8.92
CA THR A 211 6.71 3.82 9.71
C THR A 211 7.65 2.84 8.99
N ILE A 212 7.14 1.66 8.60
CA ILE A 212 7.95 0.65 7.91
C ILE A 212 8.40 1.13 6.52
N GLN A 213 7.56 1.87 5.79
CA GLN A 213 7.92 2.38 4.47
C GLN A 213 9.01 3.46 4.55
N ARG A 214 8.92 4.38 5.51
CA ARG A 214 10.01 5.35 5.76
C ARG A 214 11.30 4.66 6.17
N LEU A 215 11.22 3.62 7.01
CA LEU A 215 12.39 2.82 7.38
C LEU A 215 13.04 2.19 6.15
N LEU A 216 12.25 1.58 5.25
CA LEU A 216 12.76 1.01 4.01
C LEU A 216 13.38 2.07 3.10
N GLN A 217 12.78 3.25 3.00
CA GLN A 217 13.33 4.36 2.22
C GLN A 217 14.69 4.80 2.76
N ILE A 218 14.87 4.91 4.08
CA ILE A 218 16.18 5.20 4.69
C ILE A 218 17.17 4.09 4.38
N LEU A 219 16.79 2.83 4.58
CA LEU A 219 17.68 1.69 4.37
C LEU A 219 18.12 1.56 2.92
N LEU A 220 17.25 1.84 1.96
CA LEU A 220 17.49 1.71 0.53
C LEU A 220 17.98 3.03 -0.12
N ASP A 221 18.23 4.07 0.67
CA ASP A 221 18.64 5.40 0.19
C ASP A 221 17.68 6.00 -0.85
N LEU A 222 16.38 5.85 -0.60
CA LEU A 222 15.30 6.36 -1.45
C LEU A 222 14.83 7.75 -1.00
N PRO A 223 14.30 8.58 -1.92
CA PRO A 223 13.72 9.87 -1.57
C PRO A 223 12.63 9.79 -0.50
N GLU A 224 12.54 10.83 0.34
CA GLU A 224 11.45 11.03 1.30
C GLU A 224 10.29 11.77 0.62
N PRO A 225 9.11 11.14 0.45
CA PRO A 225 7.91 11.87 0.04
C PRO A 225 7.25 12.52 1.26
N SER A 226 6.41 13.52 0.98
CA SER A 226 5.36 13.95 1.92
C SER A 226 4.13 13.05 1.80
N TYR A 227 3.24 13.08 2.80
CA TYR A 227 2.07 12.20 2.85
C TYR A 227 0.77 13.00 2.93
N LEU A 228 -0.28 12.49 2.29
CA LEU A 228 -1.65 12.95 2.48
C LEU A 228 -2.51 11.73 2.74
N HIS A 229 -2.86 11.54 4.00
CA HIS A 229 -3.73 10.48 4.49
C HIS A 229 -5.17 11.00 4.52
N HIS A 230 -5.93 10.76 3.45
CA HIS A 230 -7.31 11.22 3.37
C HIS A 230 -8.26 10.31 4.16
N ARG A 231 -9.36 10.89 4.65
CA ARG A 231 -10.42 10.16 5.36
C ARG A 231 -11.01 9.03 4.51
N LEU A 232 -11.54 8.00 5.16
CA LEU A 232 -12.23 6.91 4.48
C LEU A 232 -13.64 7.33 4.07
N VAL A 233 -14.09 6.86 2.91
CA VAL A 233 -15.52 6.91 2.59
C VAL A 233 -16.22 5.73 3.28
N VAL A 234 -17.30 6.05 3.99
CA VAL A 234 -18.14 5.11 4.73
C VAL A 234 -19.60 5.24 4.33
N ASP A 235 -20.38 4.20 4.58
CA ASP A 235 -21.83 4.28 4.53
C ASP A 235 -22.35 5.20 5.64
N ALA A 236 -23.17 6.19 5.28
CA ALA A 236 -23.61 7.23 6.22
C ALA A 236 -24.57 6.70 7.29
N GLY A 237 -25.31 5.63 7.02
CA GLY A 237 -26.26 5.06 7.97
C GLY A 237 -25.62 4.14 9.01
N THR A 238 -24.62 3.38 8.59
CA THR A 238 -23.98 2.33 9.41
C THR A 238 -22.57 2.71 9.89
N GLY A 239 -21.94 3.72 9.29
CA GLY A 239 -20.54 4.07 9.52
C GLY A 239 -19.55 3.04 8.99
N LYS A 240 -20.02 2.00 8.29
CA LYS A 240 -19.15 0.92 7.80
C LYS A 240 -18.35 1.38 6.60
N ARG A 241 -17.08 0.99 6.58
CA ARG A 241 -16.19 1.17 5.43
C ARG A 241 -16.78 0.46 4.21
N LEU A 242 -16.70 1.14 3.06
CA LEU A 242 -17.03 0.51 1.78
C LEU A 242 -16.01 -0.59 1.47
N SER A 243 -16.52 -1.80 1.22
CA SER A 243 -15.70 -2.94 0.82
C SER A 243 -16.29 -3.64 -0.40
N LYS A 244 -15.44 -4.41 -1.10
CA LYS A 244 -15.86 -5.26 -2.22
C LYS A 244 -16.88 -6.34 -1.80
N ARG A 245 -17.07 -6.60 -0.50
CA ARG A 245 -17.97 -7.63 0.03
C ARG A 245 -19.37 -7.11 0.36
N ASP A 246 -19.51 -5.81 0.61
CA ASP A 246 -20.74 -5.24 1.19
C ASP A 246 -21.72 -4.69 0.13
N GLU A 247 -21.64 -5.16 -1.12
CA GLU A 247 -22.43 -4.65 -2.25
C GLU A 247 -22.37 -3.11 -2.41
N ALA A 248 -21.29 -2.48 -1.93
CA ALA A 248 -21.07 -1.05 -2.12
C ALA A 248 -21.15 -0.75 -3.62
N PRO A 249 -21.92 0.27 -4.05
CA PRO A 249 -22.13 0.51 -5.47
C PRO A 249 -20.79 0.77 -6.14
N THR A 250 -20.48 -0.08 -7.12
CA THR A 250 -19.29 0.05 -7.95
C THR A 250 -19.39 1.31 -8.81
N LEU A 251 -18.25 1.85 -9.24
CA LEU A 251 -18.23 2.98 -10.16
C LEU A 251 -18.94 2.63 -11.47
N LYS A 252 -18.73 1.41 -11.98
CA LYS A 252 -19.53 0.85 -13.07
C LYS A 252 -21.04 0.94 -12.82
N ALA A 253 -21.54 0.54 -11.65
CA ALA A 253 -22.96 0.62 -11.35
C ALA A 253 -23.49 2.06 -11.26
N MET A 254 -22.65 3.02 -10.82
CA MET A 254 -22.99 4.45 -10.86
C MET A 254 -23.06 4.96 -12.30
N ARG A 255 -22.08 4.63 -13.14
CA ARG A 255 -22.05 4.93 -14.58
C ARG A 255 -23.29 4.37 -15.29
N ASP A 256 -23.61 3.10 -15.08
CA ASP A 256 -24.77 2.43 -15.70
C ASP A 256 -26.12 3.05 -15.28
N LYS A 257 -26.17 3.71 -14.11
CA LYS A 257 -27.34 4.47 -13.62
C LYS A 257 -27.40 5.91 -14.13
N GLY A 258 -26.46 6.34 -14.97
CA GLY A 258 -26.42 7.69 -15.54
C GLY A 258 -25.87 8.76 -14.60
N VAL A 259 -25.07 8.39 -13.59
CA VAL A 259 -24.33 9.38 -12.80
C VAL A 259 -23.30 10.07 -13.70
N ASP A 260 -23.24 11.40 -13.60
CA ASP A 260 -22.23 12.22 -14.29
C ASP A 260 -20.87 12.05 -13.57
N GLY A 261 -19.93 11.39 -14.24
CA GLY A 261 -18.60 11.06 -13.71
C GLY A 261 -17.76 12.30 -13.39
N PRO A 262 -17.57 13.25 -14.34
CA PRO A 262 -16.87 14.50 -14.07
C PRO A 262 -17.47 15.30 -12.91
N ALA A 263 -18.81 15.42 -12.84
CA ALA A 263 -19.47 16.13 -11.74
C ALA A 263 -19.28 15.41 -10.40
N LEU A 264 -19.29 14.07 -10.40
CA LEU A 264 -18.98 13.27 -9.21
C LEU A 264 -17.55 13.53 -8.75
N LEU A 265 -16.56 13.47 -9.64
CA LEU A 265 -15.16 13.69 -9.31
C LEU A 265 -14.94 15.11 -8.73
N GLU A 266 -15.50 16.14 -9.36
CA GLU A 266 -15.41 17.52 -8.86
C GLU A 266 -16.01 17.65 -7.46
N GLY A 267 -17.18 17.04 -7.23
CA GLY A 267 -17.77 16.95 -5.89
C GLY A 267 -16.82 16.30 -4.88
N LEU A 268 -16.21 15.18 -5.24
CA LEU A 268 -15.27 14.46 -4.36
C LEU A 268 -14.01 15.27 -4.05
N MET A 269 -13.49 16.06 -5.00
CA MET A 269 -12.36 16.98 -4.76
C MET A 269 -12.69 18.06 -3.73
N ASP A 270 -13.96 18.46 -3.64
CA ASP A 270 -14.49 19.40 -2.64
C ASP A 270 -15.00 18.71 -1.37
N GLU A 271 -14.70 17.42 -1.20
CA GLU A 271 -15.19 16.58 -0.10
C GLU A 271 -16.73 16.46 -0.03
N ARG A 272 -17.43 16.71 -1.14
CA ARG A 272 -18.88 16.53 -1.29
C ARG A 272 -19.17 15.12 -1.78
N LEU A 273 -19.69 14.28 -0.89
CA LEU A 273 -20.07 12.90 -1.18
C LEU A 273 -21.53 12.78 -1.66
N PRO A 274 -21.86 11.79 -2.51
CA PRO A 274 -23.23 11.44 -2.84
C PRO A 274 -24.05 11.05 -1.60
N LEU A 275 -25.38 11.21 -1.69
CA LEU A 275 -26.30 10.81 -0.62
C LEU A 275 -26.08 9.34 -0.23
N GLY A 276 -26.07 9.07 1.08
CA GLY A 276 -25.83 7.75 1.63
C GLY A 276 -24.36 7.46 1.97
N PHE A 277 -23.45 8.37 1.65
CA PHE A 277 -22.04 8.26 2.01
C PHE A 277 -21.56 9.42 2.87
N ALA A 278 -20.59 9.15 3.72
CA ALA A 278 -19.93 10.13 4.57
C ALA A 278 -18.42 9.88 4.60
N LEU A 279 -17.66 10.85 5.07
CA LEU A 279 -16.27 10.64 5.45
C LEU A 279 -16.23 10.15 6.90
N ALA A 280 -15.46 9.10 7.18
CA ALA A 280 -15.22 8.61 8.53
C ALA A 280 -14.67 9.72 9.42
N ASP A 281 -15.05 9.76 10.70
CA ASP A 281 -14.52 10.75 11.63
C ASP A 281 -12.98 10.70 11.71
N PRO A 282 -12.31 11.83 11.98
CA PRO A 282 -10.88 11.83 12.25
C PRO A 282 -10.54 10.88 13.40
N THR A 283 -9.50 10.08 13.23
CA THR A 283 -8.95 9.18 14.26
C THR A 283 -8.13 9.94 15.30
#